data_AF-A0A1J0VJH5-F1
#
_entry.id   AF-A0A1J0VJH5-F1
#
_cell.length_a   1.000
_cell.length_b   1.000
_cell.length_c   1.000
_cell.angle_alpha   90.00
_cell.angle_beta   90.00
_cell.angle_gamma   90.00
#
_symmetry.space_group_name_H-M   'P 1'
#
loop_
_entity.id
_entity.type
_entity.pdbx_description
1 polymer ?
#
loop_
_entity_poly.entity_id
_entity_poly.type
_entity_poly.pdbx_seq_one_letter_code
_entity_poly.pdbx_strand_id
1 'polypeptide(L)'
;MSEQPRQDRPTATPELAALVHDFMDPERATLSEVRELLMGEGLMVSDGGEIMYQQDRKWLINEVDELIDSLGPSTPVKDLLGA
;
A
#
# COMPACT_ATOMS: atom_id res chain seq x y z
N MET A 1 17.30 27.40 17.69
CA MET A 1 17.96 26.56 16.67
C MET A 1 17.12 25.29 16.62
N SER A 2 15.98 25.35 15.95
CA SER A 2 15.79 25.06 14.52
C SER A 2 16.07 23.58 14.21
N GLU A 3 15.09 22.97 13.54
CA GLU A 3 15.16 21.73 12.76
C GLU A 3 14.74 20.43 13.46
N GLN A 4 13.42 20.20 13.51
CA GLN A 4 12.87 18.90 13.08
C GLN A 4 11.68 19.13 12.15
N PRO A 5 11.89 19.26 10.82
CA PRO A 5 10.80 19.12 9.88
C PRO A 5 10.82 17.71 9.28
N ARG A 6 9.62 17.17 9.02
CA ARG A 6 9.29 15.99 8.19
C ARG A 6 9.18 14.67 8.94
N GLN A 7 8.08 14.43 9.67
CA GLN A 7 7.49 13.10 9.84
C GLN A 7 5.95 13.22 9.92
N ASP A 8 5.35 14.04 9.04
CA ASP A 8 3.89 14.20 8.95
C ASP A 8 3.35 13.68 7.60
N ARG A 9 4.21 13.03 6.80
CA ARG A 9 3.75 12.44 5.54
C ARG A 9 3.34 11.00 5.82
N PRO A 10 2.10 10.61 5.50
CA PRO A 10 1.68 9.22 5.56
C PRO A 10 2.63 8.33 4.73
N THR A 11 3.04 7.20 5.29
CA THR A 11 3.88 6.18 4.66
C THR A 11 3.16 4.84 4.66
N ALA A 12 3.46 3.98 3.69
CA ALA A 12 2.92 2.64 3.65
C ALA A 12 3.51 1.77 4.77
N THR A 13 2.72 0.83 5.28
CA THR A 13 3.18 -0.21 6.20
C THR A 13 4.07 -1.22 5.47
N PRO A 14 4.94 -1.94 6.20
CA PRO A 14 5.76 -3.00 5.63
C PRO A 14 4.93 -4.09 4.93
N GLU A 15 3.76 -4.41 5.45
CA GLU A 15 2.84 -5.38 4.87
C GLU A 15 2.27 -4.90 3.53
N LEU A 16 1.86 -3.62 3.45
CA LEU A 16 1.44 -3.02 2.19
C LEU A 16 2.58 -2.96 1.18
N ALA A 17 3.80 -2.63 1.65
CA ALA A 17 5.00 -2.61 0.82
C ALA A 17 5.32 -3.98 0.21
N ALA A 18 5.30 -5.04 1.04
CA ALA A 18 5.53 -6.40 0.60
C ALA A 18 4.49 -6.84 -0.44
N LEU A 19 3.22 -6.57 -0.19
CA LEU A 19 2.14 -6.90 -1.14
C LEU A 19 2.33 -6.19 -2.48
N VAL A 20 2.69 -4.91 -2.47
CA VAL A 20 2.94 -4.17 -3.70
C VAL A 20 4.13 -4.77 -4.44
N HIS A 21 5.19 -5.19 -3.75
CA HIS A 21 6.34 -5.84 -4.37
C HIS A 21 6.02 -7.24 -4.95
N ASP A 22 5.12 -7.99 -4.32
CA ASP A 22 4.76 -9.34 -4.75
C ASP A 22 3.82 -9.35 -5.95
N PHE A 23 2.93 -8.35 -6.05
CA PHE A 23 1.84 -8.35 -7.04
C PHE A 23 1.90 -7.21 -8.07
N MET A 24 2.71 -6.17 -7.83
CA MET A 24 2.78 -4.98 -8.67
C MET A 24 4.22 -4.49 -8.86
N ASP A 25 4.38 -3.55 -9.78
CA ASP A 25 5.64 -2.79 -9.92
C ASP A 25 5.48 -1.46 -9.16
N PRO A 26 6.15 -1.26 -8.01
CA PRO A 26 6.02 -0.04 -7.21
C PRO A 26 6.43 1.22 -7.97
N GLU A 27 7.30 1.10 -8.99
CA GLU A 27 7.72 2.24 -9.80
C GLU A 27 6.60 2.81 -10.68
N ARG A 28 5.57 1.98 -10.93
CA ARG A 28 4.47 2.27 -11.85
C ARG A 28 3.10 2.30 -11.16
N ALA A 29 2.98 1.65 -10.00
CA ALA A 29 1.73 1.54 -9.27
C ALA A 29 1.34 2.85 -8.56
N THR A 30 0.05 3.13 -8.56
CA THR A 30 -0.61 4.19 -7.81
C THR A 30 -1.46 3.63 -6.67
N LEU A 31 -1.78 4.46 -5.68
CA LEU A 31 -2.66 4.05 -4.58
C LEU A 31 -4.01 3.50 -5.06
N SER A 32 -4.58 4.06 -6.13
CA SER A 32 -5.83 3.55 -6.74
C SER A 32 -5.67 2.12 -7.25
N GLU A 33 -4.57 1.81 -7.93
CA GLU A 33 -4.32 0.47 -8.47
C GLU A 33 -4.12 -0.54 -7.34
N VAL A 34 -3.40 -0.16 -6.27
CA VAL A 34 -3.23 -1.01 -5.09
C VAL A 34 -4.57 -1.29 -4.41
N ARG A 35 -5.43 -0.28 -4.32
CA ARG A 35 -6.79 -0.44 -3.80
C ARG A 35 -7.62 -1.41 -4.66
N GLU A 36 -7.57 -1.27 -5.98
CA GLU A 36 -8.27 -2.17 -6.91
C GLU A 36 -7.78 -3.61 -6.80
N LEU A 37 -6.46 -3.79 -6.67
CA LEU A 37 -5.83 -5.08 -6.43
C LEU A 37 -6.34 -5.72 -5.13
N LEU A 38 -6.32 -4.97 -4.03
CA LEU A 38 -6.83 -5.44 -2.74
C LEU A 38 -8.33 -5.75 -2.80
N MET A 39 -9.11 -4.98 -3.56
CA MET A 39 -10.55 -5.25 -3.75
C MET A 39 -10.83 -6.44 -4.66
N GLY A 40 -9.87 -6.85 -5.50
CA GLY A 40 -9.99 -8.01 -6.36
C GLY A 40 -10.13 -9.33 -5.60
N GLU A 41 -10.90 -10.27 -6.14
CA GLU A 41 -11.08 -11.61 -5.57
C GLU A 41 -9.83 -12.50 -5.72
N GLY A 42 -8.89 -12.12 -6.58
CA GLY A 42 -7.70 -12.92 -6.93
C GLY A 42 -6.59 -12.94 -5.89
N LEU A 43 -6.63 -12.06 -4.88
CA LEU A 43 -5.53 -11.92 -3.92
C LEU A 43 -5.50 -12.99 -2.81
N MET A 44 -6.43 -13.95 -2.86
CA MET A 44 -6.54 -15.00 -1.83
C MET A 44 -5.45 -16.09 -1.96
N VAL A 45 -4.64 -16.09 -3.02
CA VAL A 45 -3.65 -17.15 -3.26
C VAL A 45 -2.42 -16.57 -3.98
N SER A 46 -1.32 -16.34 -3.27
CA SER A 46 -0.01 -16.27 -3.91
C SER A 46 0.48 -17.68 -4.23
N ASP A 47 1.07 -17.85 -5.41
CA ASP A 47 1.70 -19.08 -5.95
C ASP A 47 2.99 -19.48 -5.18
N GLY A 48 2.99 -19.28 -3.85
CA GLY A 48 4.12 -19.43 -2.95
C GLY A 48 3.77 -19.73 -1.49
N GLY A 49 2.48 -19.74 -1.10
CA GLY A 49 2.02 -20.35 0.15
C GLY A 49 1.61 -19.42 1.31
N GLU A 50 1.65 -18.10 1.17
CA GLU A 50 1.02 -17.21 2.16
C GLU A 50 -0.43 -16.90 1.78
N ILE A 51 -1.35 -17.41 2.61
CA ILE A 51 -2.77 -17.12 2.52
C ILE A 51 -3.00 -15.77 3.18
N MET A 52 -3.35 -14.76 2.39
CA MET A 52 -3.77 -13.48 2.94
C MET A 52 -5.13 -13.62 3.63
N TYR A 53 -5.18 -13.43 4.94
CA TYR A 53 -6.43 -13.54 5.67
C TYR A 53 -7.37 -12.37 5.33
N GLN A 54 -8.67 -12.63 5.33
CA GLN A 54 -9.71 -11.62 5.10
C GLN A 54 -9.62 -10.42 6.07
N GLN A 55 -9.04 -10.61 7.26
CA GLN A 55 -8.84 -9.54 8.24
C GLN A 55 -7.69 -8.63 7.83
N ASP A 56 -6.55 -9.20 7.44
CA ASP A 56 -5.37 -8.45 6.97
C ASP A 56 -5.72 -7.67 5.70
N ARG A 57 -6.50 -8.27 4.81
CA ARG A 57 -7.04 -7.60 3.62
C ARG A 57 -7.89 -6.37 3.96
N LYS A 58 -8.80 -6.48 4.92
CA LYS A 58 -9.62 -5.33 5.32
C LYS A 58 -8.77 -4.22 5.94
N TRP A 59 -7.78 -4.60 6.74
CA TRP A 59 -6.87 -3.64 7.36
C TRP A 59 -6.03 -2.89 6.30
N LEU A 60 -5.46 -3.61 5.32
CA LEU A 60 -4.72 -3.01 4.21
C LEU A 60 -5.59 -2.13 3.31
N ILE A 61 -6.86 -2.50 3.06
CA ILE A 61 -7.80 -1.64 2.33
C ILE A 61 -8.02 -0.33 3.08
N ASN A 62 -8.25 -0.39 4.39
CA ASN A 62 -8.44 0.80 5.20
C ASN A 62 -7.20 1.70 5.19
N GLU A 63 -6.01 1.12 5.30
CA GLU A 63 -4.75 1.86 5.21
C GLU A 63 -4.62 2.57 3.85
N VAL A 64 -4.87 1.87 2.74
CA VAL A 64 -4.82 2.48 1.41
C VAL A 64 -5.87 3.59 1.26
N ASP A 65 -7.08 3.41 1.81
CA ASP A 65 -8.11 4.45 1.82
C ASP A 65 -7.63 5.71 2.59
N GLU A 66 -6.99 5.55 3.76
CA GLU A 66 -6.41 6.67 4.52
C GLU A 66 -5.27 7.39 3.75
N LEU A 67 -4.44 6.63 3.04
CA LEU A 67 -3.38 7.17 2.19
C LEU A 67 -3.96 7.94 1.01
N ILE A 68 -5.04 7.43 0.38
CA ILE A 68 -5.74 8.09 -0.72
C ILE A 68 -6.38 9.39 -0.25
N ASP A 69 -7.05 9.37 0.91
CA ASP A 69 -7.68 10.57 1.47
C ASP A 69 -6.65 11.66 1.79
N SER A 70 -5.44 11.26 2.19
CA SER A 70 -4.37 12.19 2.56
C SER A 70 -3.55 12.71 1.37
N LEU A 71 -3.28 11.86 0.38
CA LEU A 71 -2.30 12.13 -0.69
C LEU A 71 -2.92 12.17 -2.09
N GLY A 72 -4.06 11.51 -2.27
CA GLY A 72 -4.78 11.39 -3.52
C GLY A 72 -4.54 10.05 -4.24
N PRO A 73 -5.51 9.59 -5.04
CA PRO A 73 -5.50 8.25 -5.66
C PRO A 73 -4.41 8.04 -6.70
N SER A 74 -3.92 9.10 -7.34
CA SER A 74 -2.85 9.06 -8.35
C SER A 74 -1.44 9.13 -7.74
N THR A 75 -1.32 9.11 -6.41
CA THR A 75 -0.02 9.13 -5.73
C THR A 75 0.77 7.87 -6.08
N PRO A 76 2.01 7.99 -6.61
CA PRO A 76 2.88 6.85 -6.84
C PRO A 76 3.22 6.13 -5.53
N VAL A 77 3.07 4.81 -5.52
CA VAL A 77 3.27 4.03 -4.30
C VAL A 77 4.73 4.03 -3.85
N LYS A 78 5.68 4.08 -4.80
CA LYS A 78 7.12 4.23 -4.50
C LYS A 78 7.47 5.39 -3.57
N ASP A 79 6.69 6.47 -3.60
CA ASP A 79 6.91 7.64 -2.73
C ASP A 79 6.56 7.35 -1.27
N LEU A 80 5.86 6.24 -1.01
CA LEU A 80 5.31 5.82 0.28
C LEU A 80 6.01 4.60 0.86
N LEU A 81 6.67 3.80 0.02
CA LEU A 81 7.29 2.54 0.46
C LEU A 81 8.54 2.75 1.32
N GLY A 82 9.16 3.93 1.28
CA GLY A 82 10.42 4.20 1.97
C GLY A 82 11.57 3.37 1.39
N ALA A 83 12.63 4.03 0.92
CA ALA A 83 13.84 3.32 0.49
C ALA A 83 14.57 2.65 1.67
#